data_AF-A0A2X1LNX6-F1
#
_entry.id   AF-A0A2X1LNX6-F1
#
_cell.length_a   1.000
_cell.length_b   1.000
_cell.length_c   1.000
_cell.angle_alpha   90.00
_cell.angle_beta   90.00
_cell.angle_gamma   90.00
#
_symmetry.space_group_name_H-M   'P 1'
#
loop_
_entity.id
_entity.type
_entity.pdbx_description
1 polymer ?
#
loop_
_entity_poly.entity_id
_entity_poly.type
_entity_poly.pdbx_seq_one_letter_code
_entity_poly.pdbx_strand_id
1 'polypeptide(L)' 'MQSIQEVNPVVIGIQYFGNFIITDIEESWTYFGPTGNPRVIIVGIKLQEVGQTSLKEALVDIAGNIESKTRSALGKLL' A
#
# COMPACT_ATOMS: atom_id res chain seq x y z
N MET A 1 2.58 2.48 22.77
CA MET A 1 1.73 1.43 22.17
C MET A 1 1.81 1.56 20.67
N GLN A 2 2.47 0.62 19.97
CA GLN A 2 2.35 0.54 18.51
C GLN A 2 0.97 -0.04 18.22
N SER A 3 0.10 0.78 17.63
CA SER A 3 -1.12 0.27 16.99
C SER A 3 -0.67 -0.61 15.83
N ILE A 4 -0.93 -1.91 15.91
CA ILE A 4 -0.71 -2.81 14.79
C ILE A 4 -1.81 -2.46 13.78
N GLN A 5 -1.48 -1.64 12.79
CA GLN A 5 -2.42 -1.32 11.71
C GLN A 5 -2.69 -2.59 10.91
N GLU A 6 -3.97 -2.93 10.80
CA GLU A 6 -4.42 -4.10 10.06
C GLU A 6 -4.19 -3.90 8.56
N VAL A 7 -3.45 -4.83 7.95
CA VAL A 7 -3.14 -4.84 6.53
C VAL A 7 -4.15 -5.72 5.81
N ASN A 8 -4.90 -5.12 4.88
CA ASN A 8 -6.04 -5.72 4.23
C ASN A 8 -5.83 -5.85 2.71
N PRO A 9 -6.08 -7.01 2.09
CA PRO A 9 -6.03 -7.15 0.64
C PRO A 9 -7.22 -6.44 -0.01
N VAL A 10 -6.98 -5.69 -1.09
CA VAL A 10 -8.03 -5.09 -1.91
C VAL A 10 -8.21 -5.89 -3.19
N VAL A 11 -9.43 -6.37 -3.41
CA VAL A 11 -9.85 -7.14 -4.58
C VAL A 11 -11.12 -6.52 -5.16
N ILE A 12 -11.11 -6.21 -6.46
CA ILE A 12 -12.30 -5.68 -7.17
C ILE A 12 -12.62 -6.64 -8.32
N GLY A 13 -13.81 -7.26 -8.26
CA GLY A 13 -14.18 -8.35 -9.16
C GLY A 13 -13.23 -9.53 -8.98
N ILE A 14 -12.47 -9.87 -10.02
CA ILE A 14 -11.46 -10.95 -10.01
C ILE A 14 -10.02 -10.43 -9.88
N GLN A 15 -9.81 -9.11 -9.85
CA GLN A 15 -8.48 -8.50 -9.88
C GLN A 15 -8.00 -8.17 -8.47
N TYR A 16 -6.79 -8.59 -8.14
CA TYR A 16 -6.07 -8.20 -6.94
C TYR A 16 -5.32 -6.88 -7.16
N PHE A 17 -5.46 -5.92 -6.23
CA PHE A 17 -4.87 -4.58 -6.33
C PHE A 17 -3.73 -4.31 -5.35
N GLY A 18 -3.53 -5.19 -4.36
CA GLY A 18 -2.49 -5.01 -3.35
C GLY A 18 -3.01 -5.16 -1.92
N ASN A 19 -2.12 -4.92 -0.98
CA ASN A 19 -2.40 -4.89 0.45
C ASN A 19 -2.36 -3.45 0.92
N PHE A 20 -3.36 -3.03 1.69
CA PHE A 20 -3.53 -1.64 2.11
C PHE A 20 -3.82 -1.56 3.59
N ILE A 21 -3.41 -0.46 4.20
CA ILE A 21 -3.90 -0.01 5.50
C ILE A 21 -4.94 1.06 5.28
N ILE A 22 -5.99 1.04 6.10
CA ILE A 22 -6.97 2.13 6.15
C ILE A 22 -6.35 3.24 7.00
N THR A 23 -6.19 4.41 6.42
CA THR A 23 -5.60 5.57 7.09
C THR A 23 -6.65 6.56 7.56
N ASP A 24 -7.82 6.58 6.93
CA ASP A 24 -8.92 7.47 7.26
C ASP A 24 -10.26 6.92 6.75
N ILE A 25 -11.34 7.27 7.44
CA ILE A 25 -12.71 6.94 7.07
C ILE A 25 -13.56 8.20 7.24
N GLU A 26 -14.15 8.67 6.15
CA GLU A 26 -15.07 9.79 6.13
C GLU A 26 -16.47 9.30 5.79
N GLU A 27 -17.45 9.64 6.62
CA GLU A 27 -18.85 9.26 6.40
C GLU A 27 -19.71 10.51 6.22
N SER A 28 -20.58 10.48 5.21
CA SER A 28 -21.56 11.52 4.97
C SER A 28 -22.93 10.92 4.69
N TRP A 29 -23.95 11.47 5.34
CA TRP A 29 -25.32 11.01 5.24
C TRP A 29 -26.11 11.96 4.35
N THR A 30 -26.70 11.43 3.28
CA THR A 30 -27.57 12.22 2.41
C THR A 30 -29.03 11.84 2.66
N TYR A 31 -29.82 12.86 2.99
CA TYR A 31 -31.23 12.76 3.32
C TYR A 31 -32.05 13.18 2.10
N PHE A 32 -32.99 12.33 1.70
CA PHE A 32 -33.83 12.58 0.53
C PHE A 32 -35.32 12.54 0.88
N GLY A 33 -36.07 13.49 0.34
CA GLY A 33 -37.53 13.59 0.48
C GLY A 33 -37.98 14.45 1.67
N PRO A 34 -39.29 14.76 1.75
CA PRO A 34 -39.86 15.75 2.67
C PRO A 34 -39.79 15.33 4.15
N THR A 35 -39.54 14.05 4.44
CA THR A 35 -39.47 13.51 5.81
C THR A 35 -38.06 13.50 6.39
N GLY A 36 -37.03 13.86 5.62
CA GLY A 36 -35.65 13.93 6.12
C GLY A 36 -35.06 12.59 6.56
N ASN A 37 -35.54 11.46 6.02
CA ASN A 37 -34.97 10.15 6.34
C ASN A 37 -33.67 9.92 5.53
N PRO A 38 -32.60 9.39 6.16
CA PRO A 38 -31.37 9.09 5.45
C PRO A 38 -31.64 7.95 4.47
N ARG A 39 -31.33 8.17 3.18
CA ARG A 39 -31.49 7.12 2.15
C ARG A 39 -30.17 6.65 1.56
N VAL A 40 -29.09 7.41 1.77
CA VAL A 40 -27.77 7.08 1.24
C VAL A 40 -26.71 7.44 2.27
N ILE A 41 -25.78 6.51 2.49
CA ILE A 41 -24.54 6.73 3.22
C ILE A 41 -23.43 6.75 2.16
N ILE A 42 -22.65 7.81 2.15
CA ILE A 42 -21.45 7.92 1.34
C ILE A 42 -20.27 7.70 2.28
N VAL A 43 -19.52 6.63 2.02
CA VAL A 43 -18.32 6.29 2.80
C VAL A 43 -17.11 6.49 1.91
N GLY A 44 -16.25 7.43 2.27
CA GLY A 44 -14.93 7.62 1.68
C GLY A 44 -13.88 6.94 2.55
N ILE A 45 -13.09 6.04 1.96
CA ILE A 45 -12.01 5.33 2.66
C ILE A 45 -10.69 5.74 2.05
N LYS A 46 -9.75 6.25 2.85
CA LYS A 46 -8.37 6.50 2.41
C LYS A 46 -7.53 5.27 2.69
N LEU A 47 -6.89 4.78 1.63
CA LEU A 47 -6.06 3.59 1.65
C LEU A 47 -4.61 3.98 1.39
N GLN A 48 -3.68 3.42 2.17
CA GLN A 48 -2.26 3.50 1.90
C GLN A 48 -1.74 2.09 1.59
N GLU A 49 -1.11 1.94 0.43
CA GLU A 49 -0.55 0.65 0.02
C GLU A 49 0.62 0.26 0.92
N VAL A 50 0.56 -0.96 1.45
CA VAL A 50 1.63 -1.60 2.18
C VAL A 50 2.34 -2.55 1.22
N GLY A 51 3.18 -1.97 0.36
CA GLY A 51 3.62 -2.71 -0.83
C GLY A 51 4.72 -2.09 -1.69
N GLN A 52 5.71 -1.40 -1.12
CA GLN A 52 6.97 -1.11 -1.86
C GLN A 52 8.26 -1.29 -1.05
N THR A 53 8.18 -1.64 0.24
CA THR A 53 9.40 -1.84 1.03
C THR A 53 10.21 -3.03 0.50
N SER A 54 9.57 -4.15 0.16
CA SER A 54 10.25 -5.34 -0.36
C SER A 54 10.83 -5.15 -1.76
N LEU A 55 10.16 -4.42 -2.66
CA LEU A 55 10.70 -4.10 -3.99
C LEU A 55 11.91 -3.16 -3.88
N LYS A 56 11.83 -2.15 -3.00
CA LYS A 56 12.92 -1.21 -2.78
C LYS A 56 14.11 -1.89 -2.11
N GLU A 57 13.89 -2.76 -1.13
CA GLU A 57 14.92 -3.60 -0.51
C GLU A 57 15.55 -4.58 -1.50
N ALA A 58 14.74 -5.28 -2.32
CA ALA A 58 15.25 -6.16 -3.36
C ALA A 58 16.10 -5.40 -4.40
N LEU A 59 15.70 -4.19 -4.79
CA LEU A 59 16.49 -3.34 -5.69
C LEU A 59 17.82 -2.89 -5.05
N VAL A 60 17.80 -2.56 -3.76
CA VAL A 60 19.01 -2.20 -3.01
C VAL A 60 19.98 -3.39 -2.89
N ASP A 61 19.46 -4.59 -2.60
CA ASP A 61 20.26 -5.81 -2.51
C ASP A 61 20.89 -6.19 -3.86
N ILE A 62 20.14 -6.05 -4.97
CA ILE A 62 20.66 -6.28 -6.32
C ILE A 62 21.78 -5.28 -6.63
N ALA A 63 21.58 -4.00 -6.33
CA ALA A 63 22.59 -2.97 -6.57
C ALA A 63 23.88 -3.23 -5.77
N GLY A 64 23.76 -3.58 -4.49
CA GLY A 64 24.90 -3.93 -3.64
C GLY A 64 25.66 -5.17 -4.14
N ASN A 65 24.94 -6.17 -4.65
CA ASN A 65 25.54 -7.40 -5.18
C ASN A 65 26.30 -7.14 -6.50
N ILE A 66 25.77 -6.27 -7.37
CA ILE A 66 26.46 -5.84 -8.60
C ILE A 66 27.75 -5.09 -8.27
N GLU A 67 27.69 -4.15 -7.33
CA GLU A 67 28.86 -3.35 -6.93
C GLU A 67 29.97 -4.24 -6.35
N SER A 68 29.61 -5.17 -5.46
CA SER A 68 30.53 -6.14 -4.86
C SER A 68 31.23 -7.02 -5.91
N LYS A 69 30.46 -7.59 -6.85
CA LYS A 69 31.01 -8.44 -7.92
C LYS A 69 31.92 -7.65 -8.85
N THR A 70 31.57 -6.41 -9.15
CA THR A 70 32.38 -5.52 -10.01
C THR A 70 33.71 -5.18 -9.37
N ARG A 71 33.72 -4.83 -8.07
CA ARG A 71 34.96 -4.58 -7.32
C ARG A 71 35.84 -5.82 -7.22
N SER A 72 35.25 -7.00 -6.98
CA SER A 72 35.98 -8.26 -6.91
C SER A 72 36.64 -8.65 -8.24
N ALA A 73 35.96 -8.41 -9.36
CA ALA A 73 36.50 -8.68 -10.68
C ALA A 73 37.68 -7.75 -11.02
N LEU A 74 37.57 -6.46 -10.71
CA LEU A 74 38.63 -5.47 -10.94
C LEU A 74 39.87 -5.70 -10.07
N GLY A 75 39.67 -6.10 -8.80
CA GLY A 75 40.78 -6.41 -7.90
C GLY A 75 41.56 -7.69 -8.24
N LYS A 76 41.04 -8.55 -9.12
CA LYS A 76 41.75 -9.74 -9.65
C LYS A 76 42.50 -9.48 -10.96
N LEU A 77 42.31 -8.30 -11.55
CA LEU A 77 42.92 -7.88 -12.82
C LEU A 77 44.18 -7.00 -12.61
N LEU A 78 44.46 -6.60 -11.37
CA LEU A 78 45.70 -5.95 -10.93
C LEU A 78 46.61 -6.96 -10.25
#